data_AF-A0A8S2X7Y2-F1
#
_entry.id   AF-A0A8S2X7Y2-F1
#
_cell.length_a   1.000
_cell.length_b   1.000
_cell.length_c   1.000
_cell.angle_alpha   90.00
_cell.angle_beta   90.00
_cell.angle_gamma   90.00
#
_symmetry.space_group_name_H-M   'P 1'
#
loop_
_entity.id
_entity.type
_entity.pdbx_description
1 polymer ?
#
loop_
_entity_poly.entity_id
_entity_poly.type
_entity_poly.pdbx_seq_one_letter_code
_entity_poly.pdbx_strand_id
1 'polypeptide(L)' 'GSLNEDWLAVSVPFNFYTTSDMLQSILEKPLEKKAGRNYGPPGSKKIIYFIDDMNMPEVR' A
#
# COMPACT_ATOMS: atom_id res chain seq x y z
N GLY A 1 0.21 -13.88 -16.96
CA GLY A 1 0.59 -14.60 -15.73
C GLY A 1 -0.15 -13.97 -14.58
N SER A 2 -0.92 -14.75 -13.81
CA SER A 2 -1.58 -14.25 -12.60
C SER A 2 -0.57 -14.25 -11.46
N LEU A 3 -0.65 -13.25 -10.57
CA LEU A 3 -0.04 -13.36 -9.25
C LEU A 3 -0.76 -14.52 -8.52
N ASN A 4 0.01 -15.44 -7.93
CA ASN A 4 -0.55 -16.53 -7.14
C ASN A 4 -1.28 -15.98 -5.91
N GLU A 5 -2.21 -16.75 -5.33
CA GLU A 5 -3.08 -16.34 -4.20
C GLU A 5 -2.32 -15.93 -2.91
N ASP A 6 -1.02 -16.26 -2.85
CA ASP A 6 -0.06 -15.85 -1.83
C ASP A 6 0.23 -14.35 -1.83
N TRP A 7 -0.06 -13.65 -2.93
CA TRP A 7 0.18 -12.23 -3.07
C TRP A 7 -1.13 -11.43 -2.99
N LEU A 8 -1.11 -10.38 -2.18
CA LEU A 8 -2.16 -9.36 -2.14
C LEU A 8 -1.65 -8.14 -2.91
N ALA A 9 -2.27 -7.88 -4.06
CA ALA A 9 -2.01 -6.67 -4.83
C ALA A 9 -2.89 -5.52 -4.30
N VAL A 10 -2.28 -4.36 -4.05
CA VAL A 10 -2.97 -3.16 -3.60
C VAL A 10 -2.55 -2.00 -4.49
N SER A 11 -3.50 -1.41 -5.21
CA SER A 11 -3.27 -0.17 -5.95
C SER A 11 -3.41 1.03 -5.00
N VAL A 12 -2.37 1.86 -4.99
CA VAL A 12 -2.28 3.09 -4.21
C VAL A 12 -2.41 4.25 -5.18
N PRO A 13 -3.58 4.92 -5.23
CA PRO A 13 -3.77 6.11 -6.04
C PRO A 13 -3.04 7.28 -5.38
N PHE A 14 -1.75 7.41 -5.67
CA PHE A 14 -0.95 8.55 -5.25
C PHE A 14 -1.23 9.72 -6.19
N ASN A 15 -1.43 10.92 -5.66
CA ASN A 15 -1.67 12.16 -6.43
C ASN A 15 -1.33 13.38 -5.57
N PHE A 16 -1.40 14.59 -6.14
CA PHE A 16 -0.98 15.83 -5.46
C PHE A 16 -1.69 16.13 -4.14
N TYR A 17 -2.92 15.66 -3.99
CA TYR A 17 -3.69 15.85 -2.77
C TYR A 17 -3.46 14.73 -1.73
N THR A 18 -2.62 13.74 -2.05
CA THR A 18 -2.31 12.64 -1.15
C THR A 18 -1.33 13.12 -0.09
N THR A 19 -1.82 13.36 1.13
CA THR A 19 -0.99 13.69 2.28
C THR A 19 -0.33 12.44 2.87
N SER A 20 0.67 12.63 3.74
CA SER A 20 1.31 11.52 4.47
C SER A 20 0.32 10.69 5.29
N ASP A 21 -0.67 11.32 5.92
CA ASP A 21 -1.71 10.62 6.70
C ASP A 21 -2.63 9.76 5.81
N MET A 22 -2.97 10.25 4.62
CA MET A 22 -3.78 9.50 3.66
C MET A 22 -3.00 8.31 3.11
N LEU A 23 -1.73 8.51 2.75
CA LEU A 23 -0.85 7.42 2.31
C LEU A 23 -0.70 6.37 3.41
N GLN A 24 -0.44 6.78 4.64
CA GLN A 24 -0.32 5.88 5.78
C GLN A 24 -1.59 5.05 5.96
N SER A 25 -2.76 5.70 5.91
CA SER A 25 -4.06 5.02 6.03
C SER A 25 -4.29 3.98 4.93
N ILE A 26 -3.86 4.26 3.69
CA ILE A 26 -3.97 3.33 2.57
C ILE A 26 -3.03 2.13 2.77
N LEU A 27 -1.79 2.38 3.18
CA LEU A 27 -0.78 1.33 3.41
C LEU A 27 -1.10 0.46 4.63
N GLU A 28 -1.76 1.01 5.65
CA GLU A 28 -2.13 0.27 6.85
C GLU A 28 -3.42 -0.54 6.72
N LYS A 29 -4.35 -0.11 5.86
CA LYS A 29 -5.65 -0.76 5.65
C LYS A 29 -5.58 -2.28 5.40
N PRO A 30 -4.67 -2.81 4.56
CA PRO A 30 -4.57 -4.26 4.32
C PRO A 30 -3.71 -4.99 5.38
N LEU A 31 -3.13 -4.28 6.36
CA LEU A 31 -2.26 -4.88 7.37
C LEU A 31 -3.04 -5.35 8.60
N GLU A 32 -2.58 -6.45 9.17
CA GLU A 32 -3.05 -6.96 10.45
C GLU A 32 -1.96 -6.78 11.51
N LYS A 33 -2.41 -6.51 12.74
CA LYS A 33 -1.52 -6.52 13.90
C LYS A 33 -1.00 -7.94 14.11
N LYS A 34 0.33 -8.09 14.13
CA LYS A 34 1.01 -9.33 14.49
C LYS A 34 1.36 -9.29 15.98
N ALA A 35 2.64 -9.40 16.33
CA ALA A 35 3.12 -9.28 17.70
C ALA A 35 3.56 -7.84 18.03
N GLY A 36 3.24 -7.37 19.24
CA GLY A 36 3.67 -6.06 19.72
C GLY A 36 3.17 -4.90 18.86
N ARG A 37 4.11 -4.10 18.34
CA ARG A 37 3.86 -2.93 17.47
C ARG A 37 4.06 -3.24 15.98
N ASN A 38 4.19 -4.51 15.61
CA ASN A 38 4.45 -4.92 14.23
C ASN A 38 3.14 -5.20 13.48
N TYR A 39 3.03 -4.67 12.27
CA TYR A 39 1.91 -4.86 11.35
C TYR A 39 2.42 -5.54 10.08
N GLY A 40 1.63 -6.44 9.52
CA GLY A 40 2.02 -7.18 8.32
C GLY A 40 0.83 -7.75 7.57
N PRO A 41 1.06 -8.35 6.39
CA PRO A 41 0.02 -8.95 5.58
C PRO A 41 -0.81 -9.99 6.35
N PRO A 42 -2.09 -10.18 6.01
CA PRO A 42 -2.93 -11.19 6.64
C PRO A 42 -2.40 -12.61 6.39
N GLY A 43 -2.42 -13.43 7.43
CA GLY A 43 -1.91 -14.81 7.36
C GLY A 43 -0.44 -14.89 6.93
N SER A 44 -0.16 -15.75 5.94
CA SER A 44 1.16 -15.96 5.32
C SER A 44 1.32 -15.24 3.97
N LYS A 45 0.41 -14.32 3.64
CA LYS A 45 0.45 -13.61 2.35
C LYS A 45 1.60 -12.60 2.30
N LYS A 46 1.94 -12.16 1.09
CA LYS A 46 2.85 -11.06 0.81
C LYS A 46 2.09 -9.94 0.12
N ILE A 47 2.39 -8.68 0.41
CA ILE A 47 1.71 -7.54 -0.24
C ILE A 47 2.62 -6.96 -1.32
N ILE A 48 2.01 -6.62 -2.46
CA ILE A 48 2.61 -5.77 -3.49
C ILE A 48 1.77 -4.50 -3.57
N TYR A 49 2.39 -3.36 -3.32
CA TYR A 49 1.78 -2.06 -3.55
C TYR A 49 2.15 -1.56 -4.95
N PHE A 50 1.14 -1.27 -5.75
CA PHE A 50 1.29 -0.61 -7.04
C PHE A 50 0.98 0.86 -6.86
N ILE A 51 1.98 1.72 -7.08
CA ILE A 51 1.84 3.17 -6.97
C ILE A 51 1.78 3.71 -8.39
N ASP A 52 0.64 4.30 -8.76
CA ASP A 52 0.36 4.62 -10.17
C ASP A 52 0.96 5.97 -10.61
N ASP A 53 1.14 6.96 -9.73
CA ASP A 53 1.51 8.33 -10.13
C ASP A 53 2.73 8.88 -9.36
N MET A 54 3.92 8.36 -9.68
CA MET A 54 5.20 8.94 -9.23
C MET A 54 5.62 10.18 -10.07
N ASN A 55 4.83 10.57 -11.06
CA ASN A 55 5.18 11.62 -12.04
C ASN A 55 4.57 12.98 -11.73
N MET A 56 4.16 13.24 -10.50
CA MET A 56 3.54 14.50 -10.15
C MET A 56 4.51 15.69 -10.37
N PRO A 57 4.34 16.48 -11.45
CA PRO A 57 5.23 17.59 -11.70
C PRO A 57 4.84 18.73 -10.77
N GLU A 58 5.80 19.25 -10.02
CA GLU A 58 5.67 20.58 -9.43
C GLU A 58 5.64 21.58 -10.59
N VAL A 59 4.46 22.16 -10.87
CA VAL A 59 4.39 23.40 -11.65
C VAL A 59 3.86 24.49 -10.74
N ARG A 60 4.75 25.01 -9.90
CA ARG A 60 4.89 26.46 -9.69
C ARG A 60 6.18 26.84 -8.98
#